data_AF-A0A920ECV2-F1
#
_entry.id   AF-A0A920ECV2-F1
#
_cell.length_a   1.000
_cell.length_b   1.000
_cell.length_c   1.000
_cell.angle_alpha   90.00
_cell.angle_beta   90.00
_cell.angle_gamma   90.00
#
_symmetry.space_group_name_H-M   'P 1'
#
loop_
_entity.id
_entity.type
_entity.pdbx_description
1 polymer ?
#
loop_
_entity_poly.entity_id
_entity_poly.type
_entity_poly.pdbx_seq_one_letter_code
_entity_poly.pdbx_strand_id
1 'polypeptide(L)'
;MDQDWAGAVIVADEEPNDAFAFARSLRKKSKPQQGILILLNATQLGQLELRDELFDDFILTPFRHQELEARLKHLFWSQGVDSRGEVLTHGDLILNLETYQAAVNGRPLDLTYMEYELLKF
;
A
#
# COMPACT_ATOMS: atom_id res chain seq x y z
N MET A 1 -8.74 -17.46 -6.09
CA MET A 1 -8.95 -16.05 -5.70
C MET A 1 -7.61 -15.37 -5.91
N ASP A 2 -7.45 -14.65 -7.01
CA ASP A 2 -6.26 -13.83 -7.23
C ASP A 2 -6.40 -12.59 -6.35
N GLN A 3 -5.64 -12.56 -5.27
CA GLN A 3 -5.63 -11.42 -4.35
C GLN A 3 -4.75 -10.34 -5.00
N ASP A 4 -5.39 -9.37 -5.64
CA ASP A 4 -4.72 -8.26 -6.35
C ASP A 4 -4.17 -7.29 -5.28
N TRP A 5 -2.93 -7.50 -4.86
CA TRP A 5 -2.26 -6.62 -3.89
C TRP A 5 -1.85 -5.30 -4.56
N ALA A 6 -1.97 -4.17 -3.87
CA ALA A 6 -1.52 -2.86 -4.38
C ALA A 6 0.02 -2.70 -4.34
N GLY A 7 0.72 -3.54 -3.55
CA GLY A 7 2.16 -3.50 -3.40
C GLY A 7 2.65 -4.42 -2.29
N ALA A 8 3.93 -4.30 -1.95
CA ALA A 8 4.56 -5.09 -0.89
C ALA A 8 5.58 -4.27 -0.09
N VAL A 9 5.69 -4.58 1.20
CA VAL A 9 6.77 -4.13 2.08
C VAL A 9 7.54 -5.38 2.51
N ILE A 10 8.85 -5.42 2.26
CA ILE A 10 9.70 -6.60 2.50
C ILE A 10 10.81 -6.22 3.46
N VAL A 11 10.94 -6.96 4.56
CA VAL A 11 12.00 -6.78 5.55
C VAL A 11 13.16 -7.69 5.21
N ALA A 12 14.34 -7.11 5.02
CA ALA A 12 15.59 -7.78 4.64
C ALA A 12 16.61 -7.81 5.78
N ASP A 13 16.24 -7.37 7.00
CA ASP A 13 17.16 -7.24 8.13
C ASP A 13 17.86 -8.56 8.51
N GLU A 14 17.11 -9.66 8.54
CA GLU A 14 17.64 -10.97 8.95
C GLU A 14 18.12 -11.80 7.75
N GLU A 15 17.26 -11.98 6.74
CA GLU A 15 17.50 -12.84 5.59
C GLU A 15 17.41 -12.05 4.27
N PRO A 16 18.39 -11.18 3.97
CA PRO A 16 18.28 -10.26 2.85
C PRO A 16 18.27 -10.98 1.50
N ASN A 17 19.01 -12.08 1.34
CA ASN A 17 19.01 -12.84 0.10
C ASN A 17 17.62 -13.41 -0.22
N ASP A 18 16.92 -13.93 0.79
CA ASP A 18 15.56 -14.47 0.62
C ASP A 18 14.54 -13.36 0.38
N ALA A 19 14.69 -12.22 1.06
CA ALA A 19 13.90 -11.01 0.79
C ALA A 19 14.04 -10.54 -0.67
N PHE A 20 15.26 -10.46 -1.22
CA PHE A 20 15.46 -10.08 -2.62
C PHE A 20 14.99 -11.17 -3.61
N ALA A 21 15.13 -12.44 -3.26
CA ALA A 21 14.57 -13.53 -4.06
C ALA A 21 13.04 -13.42 -4.12
N PHE A 22 12.40 -13.10 -3.00
CA PHE A 22 10.97 -12.84 -2.91
C PHE A 22 10.56 -11.61 -3.73
N ALA A 23 11.27 -10.49 -3.59
CA ALA A 23 11.04 -9.28 -4.40
C ALA A 23 11.12 -9.57 -5.91
N ARG A 24 12.11 -10.36 -6.34
CA ARG A 24 12.25 -10.81 -7.73
C ARG A 24 11.08 -11.69 -8.17
N SER A 25 10.59 -12.55 -7.29
CA SER A 25 9.42 -13.39 -7.59
C SER A 25 8.14 -12.56 -7.73
N LEU A 26 7.99 -11.50 -6.92
CA LEU A 26 6.90 -10.54 -7.04
C LEU A 26 7.00 -9.79 -8.36
N ARG A 27 8.16 -9.17 -8.67
CA ARG A 27 8.38 -8.43 -9.93
C ARG A 27 8.06 -9.22 -11.20
N LYS A 28 8.27 -10.53 -11.22
CA LYS A 28 7.91 -11.39 -12.36
C LYS A 28 6.40 -11.53 -12.56
N LYS A 29 5.62 -11.38 -11.50
CA LYS A 29 4.16 -11.57 -11.48
C LYS A 29 3.39 -10.25 -11.36
N SER A 30 4.05 -9.18 -10.91
CA SER A 30 3.39 -7.93 -10.58
C SER A 30 3.16 -7.05 -11.79
N LYS A 31 2.08 -6.26 -11.70
CA LYS A 31 1.81 -5.19 -12.65
C LYS A 31 2.82 -4.04 -12.41
N PRO A 32 3.13 -3.21 -13.43
CA PRO A 32 4.03 -2.07 -13.26
C PRO A 32 3.58 -1.09 -12.16
N GLN A 33 2.27 -1.07 -11.87
CA GLN A 33 1.65 -0.25 -10.85
C GLN A 33 1.63 -0.96 -9.49
N GLN A 34 2.57 -1.84 -9.13
CA GLN A 34 2.61 -2.44 -7.79
C GLN A 34 3.95 -2.08 -7.15
N GLY A 35 3.89 -1.18 -6.17
CA GLY A 35 5.05 -0.63 -5.46
C GLY A 35 5.65 -1.65 -4.49
N ILE A 36 6.97 -1.80 -4.52
CA ILE A 36 7.73 -2.65 -3.60
C ILE A 36 8.69 -1.78 -2.79
N LEU A 37 8.52 -1.79 -1.47
CA LEU A 37 9.37 -1.11 -0.51
C LEU A 37 10.25 -2.12 0.24
N ILE A 38 11.57 -1.90 0.27
CA ILE A 38 12.50 -2.74 1.04
C ILE A 38 12.89 -2.06 2.35
N LEU A 39 12.84 -2.79 3.46
CA LEU A 39 13.39 -2.39 4.74
C LEU A 39 14.68 -3.15 4.97
N LEU A 40 15.76 -2.45 5.29
CA LEU A 40 17.07 -3.06 5.53
C LEU A 40 17.87 -2.23 6.53
N ASN A 41 18.85 -2.83 7.19
CA ASN A 41 19.73 -2.07 8.07
C ASN A 41 20.79 -1.29 7.26
N ALA A 42 21.39 -0.27 7.89
CA ALA A 42 22.40 0.57 7.23
C ALA A 42 23.65 -0.21 6.79
N THR A 43 23.99 -1.30 7.48
CA THR A 43 25.16 -2.14 7.14
C THR A 43 24.90 -3.00 5.90
N GLN A 44 23.65 -3.22 5.52
CA GLN A 44 23.23 -3.96 4.34
C GLN A 44 23.04 -3.07 3.10
N LEU A 45 23.35 -1.77 3.15
CA LEU A 45 23.10 -0.86 2.03
C LEU A 45 23.77 -1.32 0.71
N GLY A 46 24.96 -1.92 0.79
CA GLY A 46 25.65 -2.50 -0.38
C GLY A 46 24.90 -3.67 -1.04
N GLN A 47 23.92 -4.27 -0.36
CA GLN A 47 23.08 -5.31 -0.95
C GLN A 47 22.06 -4.77 -1.96
N LEU A 48 21.88 -3.45 -2.04
CA LEU A 48 21.05 -2.80 -3.07
C LEU A 48 21.75 -2.72 -4.43
N GLU A 49 23.09 -2.84 -4.46
CA GLU A 49 23.86 -2.70 -5.70
C GLU A 49 23.38 -3.70 -6.76
N LEU A 50 23.10 -3.19 -7.97
CA LEU A 50 22.62 -3.97 -9.12
C LEU A 50 21.25 -4.63 -8.90
N ARG A 51 20.44 -4.13 -7.96
CA ARG A 51 19.10 -4.65 -7.64
C ARG A 51 17.99 -3.61 -7.74
N ASP A 52 18.27 -2.44 -8.35
CA ASP A 52 17.32 -1.32 -8.47
C ASP A 52 16.01 -1.72 -9.16
N GLU A 53 16.03 -2.74 -10.03
CA GLU A 53 14.83 -3.27 -10.70
C GLU A 53 13.85 -4.02 -9.77
N LEU A 54 14.31 -4.45 -8.59
CA LEU A 54 13.55 -5.34 -7.70
C LEU A 54 12.58 -4.59 -6.77
N PHE A 55 12.79 -3.29 -6.60
CA PHE A 55 12.02 -2.46 -5.68
C PHE A 55 11.82 -1.06 -6.27
N ASP A 56 11.03 -0.23 -5.61
CA ASP A 56 10.74 1.14 -6.01
C ASP A 56 11.28 2.15 -5.00
N ASP A 57 11.39 1.76 -3.73
CA ASP A 57 12.00 2.55 -2.68
C ASP A 57 12.57 1.65 -1.56
N PHE A 58 13.35 2.22 -0.65
CA PHE A 58 13.84 1.55 0.55
C PHE A 58 13.86 2.46 1.78
N ILE A 59 13.86 1.84 2.97
CA ILE A 59 13.98 2.50 4.27
C ILE A 59 15.02 1.80 5.12
N LEU A 60 15.84 2.59 5.82
CA LEU A 60 16.82 2.05 6.76
C LEU A 60 16.17 1.74 8.12
N THR A 61 16.48 0.58 8.68
CA THR A 61 16.07 0.20 10.04
C THR A 61 17.15 0.60 11.06
N PRO A 62 16.77 1.09 12.27
CA PRO A 62 15.41 1.47 12.68
C PRO A 62 14.98 2.81 12.04
N PHE A 63 13.68 2.94 11.72
CA PHE A 63 13.09 4.14 11.13
C PHE A 63 12.09 4.82 12.06
N ARG A 64 11.73 6.08 11.73
CA ARG A 64 10.62 6.77 12.39
C ARG A 64 9.31 6.43 11.68
N HIS A 65 8.23 6.23 12.43
CA HIS A 65 6.90 5.95 11.87
C HIS A 65 6.48 6.96 10.79
N GLN A 66 6.80 8.23 10.99
CA GLN A 66 6.51 9.33 10.05
C GLN A 66 7.23 9.15 8.69
N GLU A 67 8.43 8.57 8.69
CA GLU A 67 9.18 8.30 7.46
C GLU A 67 8.50 7.18 6.66
N LEU A 68 8.18 6.06 7.32
CA LEU A 68 7.46 4.95 6.68
C LEU A 68 6.12 5.42 6.09
N GLU A 69 5.36 6.20 6.84
CA GLU A 69 4.09 6.74 6.36
C GLU A 69 4.25 7.62 5.10
N ALA A 70 5.22 8.54 5.11
CA ALA A 70 5.49 9.42 3.99
C ALA A 70 5.94 8.64 2.73
N ARG A 71 6.80 7.64 2.92
CA ARG A 71 7.30 6.75 1.86
C ARG A 71 6.19 5.93 1.23
N LEU A 72 5.34 5.32 2.05
CA LEU A 72 4.17 4.57 1.57
C LEU A 72 3.21 5.48 0.80
N LYS A 73 2.88 6.66 1.33
CA LYS A 73 2.03 7.64 0.63
C LYS A 73 2.60 8.01 -0.74
N HIS A 74 3.90 8.27 -0.82
CA HIS A 74 4.54 8.62 -2.08
C HIS A 74 4.59 7.44 -3.06
N LEU A 75 4.93 6.24 -2.58
CA LEU A 75 5.06 5.03 -3.38
C LEU A 75 3.73 4.63 -4.04
N PHE A 76 2.61 4.83 -3.34
CA PHE A 76 1.28 4.46 -3.82
C PHE A 76 0.52 5.59 -4.51
N TRP A 77 1.06 6.81 -4.55
CA TRP A 77 0.42 7.99 -5.13
C TRP A 77 -0.02 7.80 -6.60
N SER A 78 0.86 7.23 -7.44
CA SER A 78 0.63 7.13 -8.89
C SER A 78 -0.33 6.00 -9.29
N GLN A 79 -0.65 5.08 -8.37
CA GLN A 79 -1.53 3.95 -8.67
C GLN A 79 -3.01 4.32 -8.74
N GLY A 80 -3.37 5.59 -8.57
CA GLY A 80 -4.77 5.94 -8.32
C GLY A 80 -5.31 5.35 -7.02
N VAL A 81 -4.40 4.88 -6.14
CA VAL A 81 -4.48 5.04 -4.68
C VAL A 81 -4.09 6.50 -4.36
N ASP A 82 -4.63 7.40 -5.18
CA ASP A 82 -4.94 8.72 -4.73
C ASP A 82 -5.79 8.55 -3.48
N SER A 83 -5.68 9.52 -2.61
CA SER A 83 -6.69 9.86 -1.63
C SER A 83 -8.10 9.88 -2.23
N ARG A 84 -8.70 8.73 -2.55
CA ARG A 84 -10.16 8.61 -2.67
C ARG A 84 -10.63 8.91 -1.27
N GLY A 85 -11.13 10.12 -1.07
CA GLY A 85 -11.15 10.80 0.21
C GLY A 85 -11.74 9.95 1.32
N GLU A 86 -11.17 10.15 2.53
CA GLU A 86 -11.47 9.46 3.78
C GLU A 86 -12.48 8.32 3.62
N VAL A 87 -12.02 7.17 3.12
CA VAL A 87 -12.91 6.02 2.96
C VAL A 87 -13.06 5.35 4.33
N LEU A 88 -14.24 5.48 4.94
CA LEU A 88 -14.59 4.78 6.17
C LEU A 88 -15.09 3.38 5.82
N THR A 89 -14.54 2.36 6.48
CA THR A 89 -14.97 0.97 6.31
C THR A 89 -15.43 0.39 7.64
N HIS A 90 -16.62 -0.21 7.66
CA HIS A 90 -17.15 -0.92 8.83
C HIS A 90 -17.88 -2.20 8.37
N GLY A 91 -17.28 -3.38 8.59
CA GLY A 91 -17.77 -4.62 8.01
C GLY A 91 -17.81 -4.54 6.47
N ASP A 92 -18.95 -4.85 5.87
CA ASP A 92 -19.14 -4.78 4.41
C ASP A 92 -19.52 -3.37 3.92
N LEU A 93 -19.70 -2.40 4.84
CA LEU A 93 -20.04 -1.01 4.53
C LEU A 93 -18.78 -0.20 4.21
N ILE A 94 -18.81 0.51 3.09
CA ILE A 94 -17.77 1.43 2.62
C ILE A 94 -18.42 2.79 2.39
N LEU A 95 -17.91 3.84 3.03
CA LEU A 95 -18.31 5.22 2.81
C LEU A 95 -17.15 6.00 2.18
N ASN A 96 -17.39 6.71 1.09
CA ASN A 96 -16.42 7.65 0.52
C ASN A 96 -16.84 9.07 0.92
N LEU A 97 -16.11 9.64 1.88
CA LEU A 97 -16.43 10.93 2.50
C LEU A 97 -16.32 12.13 1.55
N GLU A 98 -15.56 12.01 0.47
CA GLU A 98 -15.38 13.06 -0.53
C GLU A 98 -16.51 13.07 -1.57
N THR A 99 -16.94 11.90 -2.03
CA THR A 99 -18.00 11.75 -3.04
C THR A 99 -19.40 11.64 -2.43
N TYR A 100 -19.50 11.56 -1.09
CA TYR A 100 -20.75 11.31 -0.37
C TYR A 100 -21.45 10.02 -0.83
N GLN A 101 -20.66 8.99 -1.17
CA GLN A 101 -21.18 7.70 -1.63
C GLN A 101 -21.03 6.62 -0.56
N ALA A 102 -21.97 5.69 -0.52
CA ALA A 102 -21.95 4.52 0.34
C ALA A 102 -22.14 3.25 -0.48
N ALA A 103 -21.52 2.15 -0.07
CA ALA A 103 -21.73 0.83 -0.65
C ALA A 103 -21.73 -0.26 0.43
N VAL A 104 -22.58 -1.27 0.27
CA VAL A 104 -22.57 -2.48 1.11
C VAL A 104 -22.34 -3.68 0.22
N ASN A 105 -21.37 -4.54 0.58
CA ASN A 105 -21.04 -5.72 -0.23
C ASN A 105 -20.71 -5.35 -1.70
N GLY A 106 -20.05 -4.20 -1.89
CA GLY A 106 -19.69 -3.67 -3.21
C GLY A 106 -20.86 -3.14 -4.04
N ARG A 107 -22.09 -3.11 -3.50
CA ARG A 107 -23.27 -2.52 -4.17
C ARG A 107 -23.49 -1.10 -3.69
N PRO A 108 -23.53 -0.09 -4.59
CA PRO A 108 -23.84 1.28 -4.21
C PRO A 108 -25.21 1.38 -3.52
N LEU A 109 -25.27 2.19 -2.46
CA LEU A 109 -26.51 2.58 -1.80
C LEU A 109 -26.95 3.94 -2.35
N ASP A 110 -28.21 4.05 -2.73
CA ASP A 110 -28.85 5.33 -3.03
C ASP A 110 -29.39 5.90 -1.72
N LEU A 111 -28.62 6.79 -1.10
CA LEU A 111 -28.95 7.41 0.19
C LEU A 111 -29.24 8.88 -0.02
N THR A 112 -30.20 9.40 0.73
CA THR A 112 -30.33 10.83 0.92
C THR A 112 -29.16 11.36 1.76
N TYR A 113 -28.89 12.67 1.69
CA TYR A 113 -27.85 13.31 2.50
C TYR A 113 -27.99 13.01 4.01
N MET A 114 -29.24 13.00 4.53
CA MET A 114 -29.49 12.74 5.95
C MET A 114 -29.19 11.30 6.35
N GLU A 115 -29.56 10.32 5.51
CA GLU A 115 -29.28 8.91 5.78
C GLU A 115 -27.77 8.62 5.75
N TYR A 116 -27.05 9.28 4.83
CA TYR A 116 -25.60 9.20 4.78
C TYR A 116 -24.92 9.77 6.04
N GLU A 117 -25.34 10.96 6.50
CA GLU A 117 -24.77 11.56 7.71
C GLU A 117 -24.99 10.70 8.96
N LEU A 118 -26.11 9.96 9.03
CA LEU A 118 -26.35 9.01 10.13
C LEU A 118 -25.35 7.85 10.15
N LEU A 119 -24.79 7.46 9.01
CA LEU A 119 -23.79 6.39 8.94
C LEU A 119 -22.38 6.83 9.38
N LYS A 120 -22.14 8.14 9.56
CA LYS A 120 -20.85 8.66 10.04
C LYS A 120 -20.69 8.58 11.57
N PHE A 121 -21.77 8.38 12.32
CA PHE A 121 -21.81 8.39 13.79
C PHE A 121 -22.12 7.00 14.36
#